data_AF-A0A6M8VVB3-F1
#
_entry.id   AF-A0A6M8VVB3-F1
#
_cell.length_a   1.000
_cell.length_b   1.000
_cell.length_c   1.000
_cell.angle_alpha   90.00
_cell.angle_beta   90.00
_cell.angle_gamma   90.00
#
_symmetry.space_group_name_H-M   'P 1'
#
loop_
_entity.id
_entity.type
_entity.pdbx_description
1 polymer ?
#
loop_
_entity_poly.entity_id
_entity_poly.type
_entity_poly.pdbx_seq_one_letter_code
_entity_poly.pdbx_strand_id
1 'polypeptide(L)'
;MSNRCENPLNLAYAYLLGEVEPDQVAESAVELIEAGFETEGVLLLANVHGESNDRIEAVLRRVLRDHDYEWPAVADAGKWKANCIAREVLSGSLAPYDGAVRVVREVLRRVPSLNDLEVFKDLAEEYEDDIAHRSTYATRMREAFKALVEANH
;
A
#
# COMPACT_ATOMS: atom_id res chain seq x y z
N MET A 1 -4.57 -4.01 15.43
CA MET A 1 -5.36 -4.29 14.21
C MET A 1 -4.87 -3.32 13.16
N SER A 2 -4.47 -3.83 11.99
CA SER A 2 -3.87 -3.02 10.93
C SER A 2 -5.01 -2.38 10.15
N ASN A 3 -5.15 -1.05 10.20
CA ASN A 3 -6.13 -0.24 9.45
C ASN A 3 -5.87 -0.31 7.93
N ARG A 4 -5.92 -1.49 7.32
CA ARG A 4 -5.59 -1.65 5.90
C ARG A 4 -6.70 -1.13 4.97
N CYS A 5 -7.94 -1.05 5.47
CA CYS A 5 -9.13 -0.76 4.68
C CYS A 5 -9.94 0.42 5.26
N GLU A 6 -9.30 1.58 5.48
CA GLU A 6 -10.01 2.77 5.98
C GLU A 6 -11.07 3.32 5.00
N ASN A 7 -11.02 2.90 3.73
CA ASN A 7 -12.03 3.21 2.71
C ASN A 7 -11.94 2.20 1.53
N PRO A 8 -12.92 2.19 0.60
CA PRO A 8 -12.93 1.24 -0.51
C PRO A 8 -11.74 1.37 -1.48
N LEU A 9 -11.18 2.57 -1.64
CA LEU A 9 -10.02 2.81 -2.50
C LEU A 9 -8.76 2.12 -1.95
N ASN A 10 -8.56 2.14 -0.63
CA ASN A 10 -7.45 1.43 0.02
C ASN A 10 -7.55 -0.08 -0.19
N LEU A 11 -8.76 -0.66 -0.12
CA LEU A 11 -8.98 -2.07 -0.44
C LEU A 11 -8.62 -2.38 -1.90
N ALA A 12 -9.00 -1.52 -2.85
CA ALA A 12 -8.62 -1.69 -4.25
C ALA A 12 -7.11 -1.60 -4.46
N TYR A 13 -6.40 -0.69 -3.77
CA TYR A 13 -4.94 -0.64 -3.80
C TYR A 13 -4.30 -1.92 -3.26
N ALA A 14 -4.76 -2.41 -2.11
CA ALA A 14 -4.25 -3.63 -1.50
C ALA A 14 -4.51 -4.86 -2.38
N TYR A 15 -5.68 -4.94 -3.02
CA TYR A 15 -6.02 -5.97 -4.00
C TYR A 15 -5.09 -5.93 -5.23
N LEU A 16 -4.86 -4.75 -5.81
CA LEU A 16 -3.97 -4.57 -6.96
C LEU A 16 -2.51 -4.97 -6.68
N LEU A 17 -2.07 -4.77 -5.44
CA LEU A 17 -0.74 -5.20 -4.99
C LEU A 17 -0.70 -6.67 -4.54
N GLY A 18 -1.82 -7.39 -4.57
CA GLY A 18 -1.89 -8.77 -4.07
C GLY A 18 -1.56 -8.86 -2.58
N GLU A 19 -1.90 -7.83 -1.80
CA GLU A 19 -1.79 -7.84 -0.32
C GLU A 19 -3.04 -8.41 0.35
N VAL A 20 -4.12 -8.54 -0.41
CA VAL A 20 -5.39 -9.13 0.00
C VAL A 20 -5.70 -10.24 -1.00
N GLU A 21 -5.69 -11.47 -0.53
CA GLU A 21 -6.11 -12.63 -1.32
C GLU A 21 -7.63 -12.59 -1.56
N PRO A 22 -8.14 -13.24 -2.61
CA PRO A 22 -9.57 -13.30 -2.93
C PRO A 22 -10.48 -13.59 -1.73
N ASP A 23 -10.12 -14.58 -0.91
CA ASP A 23 -10.90 -14.98 0.27
C ASP A 23 -10.89 -13.92 1.38
N GLN A 24 -9.89 -13.05 1.43
CA GLN A 24 -9.76 -11.96 2.41
C GLN A 24 -10.51 -10.69 2.00
N VAL A 25 -10.94 -10.59 0.74
CA VAL A 25 -11.72 -9.43 0.26
C VAL A 25 -13.06 -9.35 0.99
N ALA A 26 -13.69 -10.50 1.26
CA ALA A 26 -14.95 -10.55 2.00
C ALA A 26 -14.80 -10.03 3.43
N GLU A 27 -13.72 -10.41 4.14
CA GLU A 27 -13.43 -9.90 5.49
C GLU A 27 -13.19 -8.38 5.45
N SER A 28 -12.43 -7.89 4.48
CA SER A 28 -12.18 -6.46 4.30
C SER A 28 -13.46 -5.67 3.99
N ALA A 29 -14.41 -6.28 3.28
CA ALA A 29 -15.70 -5.66 3.02
C ALA A 29 -16.56 -5.50 4.28
N VAL A 30 -16.44 -6.42 5.25
CA VAL A 30 -17.09 -6.27 6.56
C VAL A 30 -16.52 -5.06 7.30
N GLU A 31 -15.20 -4.88 7.29
CA GLU A 31 -14.57 -3.69 7.89
C GLU A 31 -15.07 -2.38 7.23
N LEU A 32 -15.30 -2.37 5.91
CA LEU A 32 -15.87 -1.23 5.21
C LEU A 32 -17.31 -0.92 5.64
N ILE A 33 -18.13 -1.94 5.92
CA ILE A 33 -19.49 -1.77 6.46
C ILE A 33 -19.42 -1.13 7.84
N GLU A 34 -18.56 -1.65 8.72
CA GLU A 34 -18.37 -1.10 10.07
C GLU A 34 -17.84 0.34 10.05
N ALA A 35 -17.05 0.70 9.04
CA ALA A 35 -16.56 2.05 8.80
C ALA A 35 -17.59 2.99 8.15
N GLY A 36 -18.81 2.51 7.85
CA GLY A 36 -19.91 3.33 7.32
C GLY A 36 -19.96 3.46 5.80
N PHE A 37 -19.23 2.63 5.06
CA PHE A 37 -19.25 2.61 3.58
C PHE A 37 -20.27 1.62 2.99
N GLU A 38 -21.27 1.22 3.78
CA GLU A 38 -22.29 0.24 3.37
C GLU A 38 -23.03 0.68 2.11
N THR A 39 -22.93 -0.15 1.08
CA THR A 39 -23.62 -0.04 -0.21
C THR A 39 -23.96 -1.44 -0.69
N GLU A 40 -24.85 -1.57 -1.68
CA GLU A 40 -25.14 -2.88 -2.29
C GLU A 40 -23.87 -3.54 -2.84
N GLY A 41 -22.95 -2.77 -3.44
CA GLY A 41 -21.68 -3.29 -3.90
C GLY A 41 -20.79 -3.84 -2.78
N VAL A 42 -20.73 -3.17 -1.63
CA VAL A 42 -19.95 -3.63 -0.46
C VAL A 42 -20.57 -4.89 0.16
N LEU A 43 -21.91 -4.95 0.25
CA LEU A 43 -22.61 -6.16 0.70
C LEU A 43 -22.36 -7.35 -0.24
N LEU A 44 -22.26 -7.09 -1.55
CA LEU A 44 -21.87 -8.10 -2.52
C LEU A 44 -20.42 -8.56 -2.30
N LEU A 45 -19.48 -7.63 -2.08
CA LEU A 45 -18.08 -7.97 -1.75
C LEU A 45 -17.98 -8.85 -0.50
N ALA A 46 -18.78 -8.59 0.53
CA ALA A 46 -18.80 -9.39 1.75
C ALA A 46 -19.25 -10.86 1.51
N ASN A 47 -19.78 -11.18 0.32
CA ASN A 47 -20.29 -12.50 -0.03
C ASN A 47 -19.50 -13.18 -1.18
N VAL A 48 -18.35 -12.66 -1.63
CA VAL A 48 -17.60 -13.19 -2.81
C VAL A 48 -16.73 -14.42 -2.52
N HIS A 49 -16.99 -15.18 -1.46
CA HIS A 49 -16.16 -16.33 -1.09
C HIS A 49 -16.06 -17.37 -2.22
N GLY A 50 -14.84 -17.76 -2.59
CA GLY A 50 -14.59 -18.75 -3.65
C GLY A 50 -14.88 -18.26 -5.08
N GLU A 51 -15.13 -16.96 -5.28
CA GLU A 51 -15.31 -16.36 -6.60
C GLU A 51 -13.98 -16.17 -7.34
N SER A 52 -14.06 -16.01 -8.66
CA SER A 52 -12.88 -15.71 -9.48
C SER A 52 -12.35 -14.29 -9.26
N ASN A 53 -11.07 -14.08 -9.52
CA ASN A 53 -10.45 -12.75 -9.48
C ASN A 53 -11.20 -11.73 -10.36
N ASP A 54 -11.59 -12.13 -11.58
CA ASP A 54 -12.34 -11.27 -12.49
C ASP A 54 -13.67 -10.81 -11.89
N ARG A 55 -14.36 -11.71 -11.17
CA ARG A 55 -15.63 -11.39 -10.52
C ARG A 55 -15.43 -10.43 -9.35
N ILE A 56 -14.41 -10.69 -8.52
CA ILE A 56 -14.05 -9.83 -7.39
C ILE A 56 -13.67 -8.44 -7.88
N GLU A 57 -12.82 -8.33 -8.90
CA GLU A 57 -12.43 -7.06 -9.50
C GLU A 57 -13.64 -6.30 -10.05
N ALA A 58 -14.55 -6.98 -10.76
CA ALA A 58 -15.76 -6.36 -11.28
C ALA A 58 -16.64 -5.77 -10.17
N VAL A 59 -16.74 -6.46 -9.02
CA VAL A 59 -17.49 -5.97 -7.87
C VAL A 59 -16.74 -4.81 -7.19
N LEU A 60 -15.42 -4.89 -7.00
CA LEU A 60 -14.62 -3.79 -6.46
C LEU A 60 -14.77 -2.52 -7.32
N ARG A 61 -14.72 -2.63 -8.65
CA ARG A 61 -14.98 -1.51 -9.58
C ARG A 61 -16.36 -0.89 -9.38
N ARG A 62 -17.38 -1.70 -9.11
CA ARG A 62 -18.72 -1.20 -8.76
C ARG A 62 -18.68 -0.43 -7.44
N VAL A 63 -18.07 -0.99 -6.40
CA VAL A 63 -17.92 -0.33 -5.10
C VAL A 63 -17.22 1.01 -5.24
N LEU A 64 -16.11 1.10 -5.97
CA LEU A 64 -15.41 2.36 -6.15
C LEU A 64 -16.31 3.42 -6.77
N ARG A 65 -17.07 3.07 -7.81
CA ARG A 65 -18.01 3.98 -8.46
C ARG A 65 -19.17 4.40 -7.56
N ASP A 66 -19.66 3.52 -6.69
CA ASP A 66 -20.70 3.87 -5.71
C ASP A 66 -20.22 4.97 -4.73
N HIS A 67 -18.90 5.15 -4.60
CA HIS A 67 -18.24 6.15 -3.76
C HIS A 67 -17.47 7.21 -4.56
N ASP A 68 -17.83 7.42 -5.83
CA ASP A 68 -17.21 8.40 -6.74
C ASP A 68 -15.68 8.25 -6.93
N TYR A 69 -15.15 7.04 -6.74
CA TYR A 69 -13.76 6.69 -7.05
C TYR A 69 -13.63 6.04 -8.43
N GLU A 70 -12.53 6.36 -9.11
CA GLU A 70 -12.09 5.66 -10.30
C GLU A 70 -11.28 4.41 -9.94
N TRP A 71 -11.19 3.46 -10.87
CA TRP A 71 -10.29 2.31 -10.68
C TRP A 71 -8.83 2.78 -10.73
N PRO A 72 -8.04 2.56 -9.66
CA PRO A 72 -6.69 3.09 -9.61
C PRO A 72 -5.74 2.39 -10.59
N ALA A 73 -4.72 3.13 -11.04
CA ALA A 73 -3.59 2.52 -11.70
C ALA A 73 -2.74 1.76 -10.66
N VAL A 74 -2.08 0.67 -11.09
CA VAL A 74 -1.15 -0.11 -10.24
C VAL A 74 -0.02 0.78 -9.69
N ALA A 75 0.41 1.77 -10.48
CA ALA A 75 1.39 2.76 -10.03
C ALA A 75 0.91 3.58 -8.83
N ASP A 76 -0.37 3.97 -8.81
CA ASP A 76 -0.95 4.72 -7.70
C ASP A 76 -1.07 3.86 -6.44
N ALA A 77 -1.38 2.57 -6.60
CA ALA A 77 -1.34 1.61 -5.49
C ALA A 77 0.06 1.51 -4.87
N GLY A 78 1.09 1.41 -5.71
CA GLY A 78 2.48 1.39 -5.26
C GLY A 78 2.89 2.68 -4.53
N LYS A 79 2.50 3.85 -5.06
CA LYS A 79 2.74 5.15 -4.41
C LYS A 79 2.01 5.27 -3.08
N TRP A 80 0.74 4.85 -3.01
CA TRP A 80 -0.03 4.82 -1.76
C TRP A 80 0.68 3.97 -0.71
N LYS A 81 1.11 2.76 -1.08
CA LYS A 81 1.81 1.85 -0.17
C LYS A 81 3.14 2.43 0.32
N ALA A 82 3.91 3.01 -0.59
CA ALA A 82 5.17 3.67 -0.25
C ALA A 82 4.94 4.84 0.73
N ASN A 83 3.86 5.61 0.58
CA ASN A 83 3.48 6.66 1.52
C ASN A 83 3.07 6.12 2.90
N CYS A 84 2.34 5.01 2.96
CA CYS A 84 2.02 4.35 4.24
C CYS A 84 3.29 3.96 5.00
N ILE A 85 4.25 3.32 4.31
CA ILE A 85 5.55 2.96 4.89
C ILE A 85 6.32 4.21 5.33
N ALA A 86 6.32 5.27 4.51
CA ALA A 86 6.97 6.53 4.85
C ALA A 86 6.42 7.14 6.15
N ARG A 87 5.09 7.15 6.32
CA ARG A 87 4.44 7.66 7.53
C ARG A 87 4.81 6.83 8.76
N GLU A 88 4.93 5.50 8.64
CA GLU A 88 5.41 4.64 9.72
C GLU A 88 6.87 4.95 10.12
N VAL A 89 7.73 5.23 9.14
CA VAL A 89 9.13 5.62 9.42
C VAL A 89 9.21 6.99 10.09
N LEU A 90 8.45 7.97 9.59
CA LEU A 90 8.47 9.33 10.08
C LEU A 90 7.88 9.45 11.49
N SER A 91 6.84 8.68 11.80
CA SER A 91 6.27 8.58 13.16
C SER A 91 7.18 7.86 14.14
N GLY A 92 8.17 7.10 13.64
CA GLY A 92 9.09 6.29 14.44
C GLY A 92 8.56 4.90 14.79
N SER A 93 7.40 4.49 14.25
CA SER A 93 6.89 3.12 14.41
C SER A 93 7.68 2.09 13.60
N LEU A 94 8.45 2.53 12.61
CA LEU A 94 9.32 1.70 11.78
C LEU A 94 10.71 2.34 11.67
N ALA A 95 11.78 1.55 11.77
CA ALA A 95 13.13 2.06 11.57
C ALA A 95 13.35 2.42 10.08
N PRO A 96 14.18 3.43 9.75
CA PRO A 96 14.38 3.86 8.36
C PRO A 96 14.84 2.74 7.42
N TYR A 97 15.79 1.91 7.86
CA TYR A 97 16.27 0.78 7.07
C TYR A 97 15.18 -0.27 6.83
N ASP A 98 14.43 -0.66 7.87
CA ASP A 98 13.31 -1.60 7.71
C ASP A 98 12.24 -1.04 6.76
N GLY A 99 11.98 0.27 6.83
CA GLY A 99 11.13 0.97 5.87
C GLY A 99 11.64 0.85 4.44
N ALA A 100 12.93 1.14 4.21
CA ALA A 100 13.53 1.06 2.88
C ALA A 100 13.44 -0.37 2.31
N VAL A 101 13.75 -1.39 3.13
CA VAL A 101 13.61 -2.80 2.76
C VAL A 101 12.16 -3.15 2.43
N ARG A 102 11.18 -2.63 3.19
CA ARG A 102 9.76 -2.83 2.89
C ARG A 102 9.35 -2.15 1.59
N VAL A 103 9.81 -0.93 1.28
CA VAL A 103 9.55 -0.31 -0.03
C VAL A 103 10.08 -1.20 -1.16
N VAL A 104 11.31 -1.71 -1.03
CA VAL A 104 11.89 -2.60 -2.05
C VAL A 104 11.06 -3.87 -2.22
N ARG A 105 10.71 -4.55 -1.13
CA ARG A 105 10.03 -5.86 -1.16
C ARG A 105 8.54 -5.78 -1.45
N GLU A 106 7.86 -4.80 -0.86
CA GLU A 106 6.40 -4.65 -0.93
C GLU A 106 5.99 -3.86 -2.17
N VAL A 107 6.78 -2.84 -2.57
CA VAL A 107 6.41 -1.93 -3.67
C VAL A 107 7.21 -2.22 -4.94
N LEU A 108 8.53 -2.00 -4.95
CA LEU A 108 9.34 -2.05 -6.17
C LEU A 108 9.33 -3.42 -6.87
N ARG A 109 9.30 -4.52 -6.10
CA ARG A 109 9.17 -5.87 -6.68
C ARG A 109 7.87 -6.07 -7.47
N ARG A 110 6.79 -5.39 -7.07
CA ARG A 110 5.47 -5.51 -7.71
C ARG A 110 5.26 -4.45 -8.79
N VAL A 111 5.83 -3.27 -8.57
CA VAL A 111 5.67 -2.09 -9.44
C VAL A 111 7.06 -1.54 -9.79
N PRO A 112 7.84 -2.25 -10.62
CA PRO A 112 9.21 -1.87 -10.93
C PRO A 112 9.32 -0.58 -11.76
N SER A 113 8.21 -0.07 -12.30
CA SER A 113 8.18 1.20 -13.04
C SER A 113 8.28 2.45 -12.15
N LEU A 114 8.25 2.32 -10.83
CA LEU A 114 8.36 3.43 -9.88
C LEU A 114 9.83 3.79 -9.61
N ASN A 115 10.52 4.29 -10.64
CA ASN A 115 11.96 4.58 -10.60
C ASN A 115 12.37 5.56 -9.48
N ASP A 116 11.49 6.49 -9.12
CA ASP A 116 11.77 7.47 -8.03
C ASP A 116 11.96 6.79 -6.66
N LEU A 117 11.53 5.53 -6.50
CA LEU A 117 11.71 4.75 -5.29
C LEU A 117 13.01 3.94 -5.27
N GLU A 118 13.78 3.90 -6.37
CA GLU A 118 15.05 3.16 -6.43
C GLU A 118 16.07 3.65 -5.41
N VAL A 119 16.00 4.92 -5.01
CA VAL A 119 16.82 5.49 -3.92
C VAL A 119 16.76 4.67 -2.62
N PHE A 120 15.62 4.04 -2.32
CA PHE A 120 15.48 3.21 -1.12
C PHE A 120 16.23 1.90 -1.24
N LYS A 121 16.33 1.35 -2.46
CA LYS A 121 17.13 0.15 -2.72
C LYS A 121 18.61 0.47 -2.54
N ASP A 122 19.09 1.53 -3.19
CA ASP A 122 20.50 1.91 -3.16
C ASP A 122 20.96 2.21 -1.73
N LEU A 123 20.18 2.99 -0.97
CA LEU A 123 20.50 3.28 0.43
C LEU A 123 20.47 2.04 1.33
N ALA A 124 19.56 1.09 1.07
CA ALA A 124 19.48 -0.15 1.86
C ALA A 124 20.69 -1.05 1.61
N GLU A 125 21.14 -1.18 0.35
CA GLU A 125 22.35 -1.90 -0.01
C GLU A 125 23.59 -1.23 0.63
N GLU A 126 23.72 0.10 0.52
CA GLU A 126 24.81 0.85 1.19
C GLU A 126 24.83 0.65 2.72
N TYR A 127 23.66 0.60 3.36
CA TYR A 127 23.55 0.36 4.81
C TYR A 127 24.01 -1.05 5.22
N GLU A 128 23.76 -2.05 4.39
CA GLU A 128 24.19 -3.42 4.63
C GLU A 128 25.71 -3.57 4.47
N ASP A 129 26.27 -2.95 3.42
CA ASP A 129 27.67 -3.09 3.03
C ASP A 129 28.64 -2.23 3.85
N ASP A 130 28.23 -1.05 4.31
CA ASP A 130 29.10 -0.10 5.01
C ASP A 130 28.63 0.17 6.45
N ILE A 131 29.03 -0.74 7.34
CA ILE A 131 28.69 -0.71 8.78
C ILE A 131 29.12 0.61 9.45
N ALA A 132 30.24 1.20 9.02
CA ALA A 132 30.81 2.39 9.65
C ALA A 132 29.92 3.64 9.47
N HIS A 133 29.12 3.69 8.41
CA HIS A 133 28.28 4.86 8.07
C HIS A 133 26.76 4.57 8.15
N ARG A 134 26.34 3.48 8.80
CA ARG A 134 24.92 3.13 8.97
C ARG A 134 24.05 4.26 9.50
N SER A 135 24.53 5.05 10.45
CA SER A 135 23.78 6.21 10.98
C SER A 135 23.54 7.28 9.92
N THR A 136 24.52 7.51 9.03
CA THR A 136 24.40 8.43 7.89
C THR A 136 23.37 7.92 6.89
N TYR A 137 23.42 6.65 6.50
CA TYR A 137 22.44 6.08 5.57
C TYR A 137 21.02 6.06 6.16
N ALA A 138 20.86 5.73 7.44
CA ALA A 138 19.56 5.81 8.11
C ALA A 138 18.99 7.24 8.13
N THR A 139 19.86 8.25 8.27
CA THR A 139 19.45 9.66 8.18
C THR A 139 18.98 10.01 6.76
N ARG A 140 19.74 9.63 5.73
CA ARG A 140 19.38 9.83 4.32
C ARG A 140 18.08 9.12 3.93
N MET A 141 17.85 7.90 4.43
CA MET A 141 16.58 7.20 4.22
C MET A 141 15.41 7.97 4.83
N ARG A 142 15.58 8.51 6.05
CA ARG A 142 14.54 9.33 6.68
C ARG A 142 14.25 10.60 5.88
N GLU A 143 15.27 11.24 5.31
CA GLU A 143 15.12 12.38 4.41
C GLU A 143 14.38 12.01 3.11
N ALA A 144 14.72 10.87 2.51
CA ALA A 144 14.02 10.36 1.32
C ALA A 144 12.54 10.05 1.61
N PHE A 145 12.23 9.45 2.77
CA PHE A 145 10.84 9.23 3.19
C PHE A 145 10.08 10.54 3.42
N LYS A 146 10.74 11.56 3.96
CA LYS A 146 10.16 12.88 4.11
C LYS A 146 9.82 13.49 2.76
N ALA A 147 10.78 13.48 1.81
CA ALA A 147 10.57 13.98 0.46
C ALA A 147 9.44 13.25 -0.27
N LEU A 148 9.32 11.93 -0.08
CA LEU A 148 8.24 11.12 -0.66
C LEU A 148 6.85 11.60 -0.17
N VAL A 149 6.69 11.87 1.12
CA VAL A 149 5.40 12.37 1.66
C VAL A 149 5.12 13.78 1.13
N GLU A 150 6.13 14.66 1.12
CA GLU A 150 5.99 16.05 0.65
C GLU A 150 5.62 16.14 -0.85
N ALA A 151 6.08 15.20 -1.67
CA ALA A 151 5.75 15.16 -3.10
C ALA A 151 4.31 14.71 -3.42
N ASN A 152 3.59 14.16 -2.44
CA ASN A 152 2.21 13.65 -2.60
C ASN A 152 1.15 14.53 -1.92
N HIS A 153 1.52 15.76 -1.53
CA HIS A 153 0.64 16.82 -1.05
C HIS A 153 0.46 17.90 -2.12
#